data_AF-A0A2T7PWR2-F1
#
_entry.id   AF-A0A2T7PWR2-F1
#
_cell.length_a   1.000
_cell.length_b   1.000
_cell.length_c   1.000
_cell.angle_alpha   90.00
_cell.angle_beta   90.00
_cell.angle_gamma   90.00
#
_symmetry.space_group_name_H-M   'P 1'
#
loop_
_entity.id
_entity.type
_entity.pdbx_description
1 polymer ?
#
loop_
_entity_poly.entity_id
_entity_poly.type
_entity_poly.pdbx_seq_one_letter_code
_entity_poly.pdbx_strand_id
1 'polypeptide(L)'
;MKRLCDSPSVAHGANLVGLVLVRGVRRCDGVRDVLGVCGGSDLVVPPAGAGRGWGWFVLLGAFVINIVVGGTSFSFGVMYVHLLKEFQQSKSATAWVASILYCVSLLLGPVASTLTVRFGLRKVTIAAGLVTTAGFLASALAPSLWVLYFTFGVVVGAGFAVCDVTASVAVAYYFRKRRALATGLSECGTGIGTFAFPPLCEALVDTYGWRGAFVLMGGIALHVTVCGALFRPLDAFDRLAGSPVVWILRLLAQSRSVTLRR
;
A
#
# COMPACT_ATOMS: atom_id res chain seq x y z
N MET A 1 17.60 3.57 57.77
CA MET A 1 18.10 2.99 59.04
C MET A 1 17.70 1.51 59.06
N LYS A 2 18.68 0.58 59.03
CA LYS A 2 18.59 -0.91 59.14
C LYS A 2 17.94 -1.61 57.92
N ARG A 3 18.42 -2.70 57.31
CA ARG A 3 19.43 -3.76 57.55
C ARG A 3 19.57 -4.50 56.19
N LEU A 4 20.75 -4.70 55.57
CA LEU A 4 21.70 -5.83 55.67
C LEU A 4 21.10 -7.20 56.03
N CYS A 5 21.42 -8.20 55.18
CA CYS A 5 21.28 -9.68 55.26
C CYS A 5 20.57 -10.20 53.99
N ASP A 6 21.06 -11.13 53.18
CA ASP A 6 22.21 -12.02 53.25
C ASP A 6 22.62 -12.45 51.83
N SER A 7 23.88 -12.85 51.68
CA SER A 7 24.35 -13.72 50.60
C SER A 7 25.18 -14.83 51.22
N PRO A 8 25.07 -16.07 50.71
CA PRO A 8 26.21 -16.96 50.61
C PRO A 8 26.40 -17.37 49.14
N SER A 9 27.45 -16.90 48.48
CA SER A 9 28.71 -17.64 48.26
C SER A 9 28.52 -19.02 47.64
N VAL A 10 28.82 -19.17 46.34
CA VAL A 10 29.84 -20.12 45.85
C VAL A 10 30.31 -19.59 44.49
N ALA A 11 31.56 -19.14 44.43
CA ALA A 11 32.32 -18.92 43.22
C ALA A 11 33.27 -20.11 43.05
N HIS A 12 33.17 -20.87 41.96
CA HIS A 12 34.24 -21.74 41.45
C HIS A 12 34.09 -21.81 39.91
N GLY A 13 35.11 -21.35 39.17
CA GLY A 13 35.23 -21.55 37.72
C GLY A 13 34.97 -20.35 36.82
N ALA A 14 35.54 -19.17 37.12
CA ALA A 14 35.49 -18.03 36.19
C ALA A 14 36.75 -18.00 35.30
N ASN A 15 36.61 -18.51 34.07
CA ASN A 15 37.56 -18.22 32.99
C ASN A 15 37.57 -16.71 32.67
N LEU A 16 38.76 -16.16 32.40
CA LEU A 16 39.06 -14.74 32.25
C LEU A 16 38.26 -13.99 31.16
N VAL A 17 37.53 -14.71 30.29
CA VAL A 17 36.66 -14.13 29.25
C VAL A 17 35.34 -13.60 29.85
N GLY A 18 34.91 -14.11 31.01
CA GLY A 18 33.68 -13.69 31.68
C GLY A 18 33.79 -12.41 32.53
N LEU A 19 35.01 -11.99 32.90
CA LEU A 19 35.18 -10.87 33.86
C LEU A 19 35.10 -9.48 33.22
N VAL A 20 35.26 -9.38 31.89
CA VAL A 20 35.03 -8.11 31.17
C VAL A 20 33.53 -7.82 31.02
N LEU A 21 32.68 -8.84 31.02
CA LEU A 21 31.22 -8.69 30.88
C LEU A 21 30.48 -8.37 32.18
N VAL A 22 31.05 -8.69 33.36
CA VAL A 22 30.29 -8.62 34.62
C VAL A 22 30.59 -7.37 35.46
N ARG A 23 31.65 -6.61 35.17
CA ARG A 23 31.94 -5.34 35.88
C ARG A 23 31.16 -4.12 35.38
N GLY A 24 30.34 -4.24 34.33
CA GLY A 24 29.42 -3.19 33.87
C GLY A 24 27.97 -3.33 34.36
N VAL A 25 27.63 -4.39 35.10
CA VAL A 25 26.25 -4.70 35.51
C VAL A 25 25.98 -4.24 36.94
N ARG A 26 26.16 -2.95 37.19
CA ARG A 26 25.48 -2.27 38.31
C ARG A 26 24.95 -0.92 37.82
N ARG A 27 23.64 -0.92 37.61
CA ARG A 27 22.75 0.25 37.69
C ARG A 27 22.79 1.21 36.49
N CYS A 28 22.48 0.67 35.32
CA CYS A 28 21.77 1.43 34.29
C CYS A 28 20.44 0.71 34.02
N ASP A 29 19.33 1.26 34.51
CA ASP A 29 18.00 1.06 33.93
C ASP A 29 17.96 1.72 32.52
N GLY A 30 18.89 1.34 31.63
CA GLY A 30 19.26 2.11 30.45
C GLY A 30 19.50 1.28 29.19
N VAL A 31 19.07 0.01 29.19
CA VAL A 31 18.98 -0.79 27.94
C VAL A 31 17.68 -0.48 27.19
N ARG A 32 16.67 0.09 27.87
CA ARG A 32 15.46 0.60 27.21
C ARG A 32 15.72 1.85 26.38
N ASP A 33 16.71 2.67 26.77
CA ASP A 33 17.05 3.90 26.04
C ASP A 33 17.91 3.65 24.79
N VAL A 34 18.71 2.58 24.76
CA VAL A 34 19.51 2.22 23.58
C VAL A 34 18.75 1.34 22.60
N LEU A 35 17.78 0.54 23.08
CA LEU A 35 17.00 -0.36 22.23
C LEU A 35 15.61 0.13 21.83
N GLY A 36 15.12 1.26 22.34
CA GLY A 36 13.89 1.90 21.83
C GLY A 36 12.70 0.95 21.68
N VAL A 37 12.63 -0.12 22.47
CA VAL A 37 11.54 -1.10 22.45
C VAL A 37 10.39 -0.51 23.26
N CYS A 38 9.76 0.52 22.70
CA CYS A 38 8.37 0.81 22.99
C CYS A 38 7.52 -0.32 22.38
N GLY A 39 6.51 -0.75 23.14
CA GLY A 39 5.65 -1.88 22.81
C GLY A 39 5.09 -1.84 21.39
N GLY A 40 4.79 -3.03 20.87
CA GLY A 40 4.22 -3.22 19.53
C GLY A 40 2.95 -2.40 19.33
N SER A 41 3.11 -1.22 18.72
CA SER A 41 2.10 -0.43 17.99
C SER A 41 2.60 1.00 17.68
N ASP A 42 3.71 1.47 18.26
CA ASP A 42 4.05 2.91 18.25
C ASP A 42 5.17 3.37 17.29
N LEU A 43 5.63 2.57 16.32
CA LEU A 43 6.61 3.06 15.31
C LEU A 43 5.99 3.88 14.17
N VAL A 44 4.73 4.31 14.28
CA VAL A 44 4.10 5.29 13.39
C VAL A 44 4.18 6.66 14.05
N VAL A 45 5.38 7.24 14.08
CA VAL A 45 5.57 8.65 14.46
C VAL A 45 5.76 9.46 13.18
N PRO A 46 4.70 10.11 12.63
CA PRO A 46 4.89 11.19 11.68
C PRO A 46 5.48 12.43 12.40
N PRO A 47 6.28 13.26 11.72
CA PRO A 47 6.83 14.47 12.30
C PRO A 47 5.69 15.40 12.73
N ALA A 48 5.77 15.87 13.96
CA ALA A 48 4.98 16.99 14.45
C ALA A 48 5.29 18.22 13.58
N GLY A 49 4.49 18.51 12.56
CA GLY A 49 4.66 19.76 11.80
C GLY A 49 4.21 19.83 10.34
N ALA A 50 3.67 18.79 9.71
CA ALA A 50 2.93 19.02 8.47
C ALA A 50 1.59 19.66 8.83
N GLY A 51 1.45 20.97 8.58
CA GLY A 51 0.40 21.86 9.11
C GLY A 51 -0.96 21.18 9.28
N ARG A 52 -1.63 21.43 10.41
CA ARG A 52 -2.86 20.75 10.89
C ARG A 52 -3.98 20.51 9.84
N GLY A 53 -3.93 21.16 8.68
CA GLY A 53 -4.82 20.96 7.54
C GLY A 53 -4.35 20.01 6.42
N TRP A 54 -3.05 19.70 6.25
CA TRP A 54 -2.56 18.93 5.09
C TRP A 54 -3.09 17.50 5.04
N GLY A 55 -3.41 16.91 6.20
CA GLY A 55 -4.03 15.59 6.28
C GLY A 55 -5.36 15.52 5.50
N TRP A 56 -6.13 16.60 5.43
CA TRP A 56 -7.38 16.63 4.65
C TRP A 56 -7.13 16.59 3.15
N PHE A 57 -6.05 17.22 2.67
CA PHE A 57 -5.64 17.12 1.27
C PHE A 57 -5.17 15.69 0.94
N VAL A 58 -4.42 15.05 1.82
CA VAL A 58 -4.03 13.63 1.66
C VAL A 58 -5.25 12.71 1.64
N LEU A 59 -6.24 12.97 2.50
CA LEU A 59 -7.51 12.24 2.50
C LEU A 59 -8.27 12.44 1.18
N LEU A 60 -8.34 13.67 0.67
CA LEU A 60 -8.96 13.96 -0.63
C LEU A 60 -8.22 13.24 -1.77
N GLY A 61 -6.89 13.20 -1.72
CA GLY A 61 -6.09 12.44 -2.68
C GLY A 61 -6.43 10.95 -2.64
N ALA A 62 -6.43 10.34 -1.45
CA ALA A 62 -6.79 8.92 -1.27
C ALA A 62 -8.24 8.62 -1.71
N PHE A 63 -9.17 9.53 -1.42
CA PHE A 63 -10.57 9.45 -1.85
C PHE A 63 -10.70 9.43 -3.38
N VAL A 64 -9.98 10.31 -4.09
CA VAL A 64 -9.96 10.31 -5.57
C VAL A 64 -9.35 9.03 -6.12
N ILE A 65 -8.27 8.52 -5.51
CA ILE A 65 -7.67 7.24 -5.91
C ILE A 65 -8.69 6.11 -5.78
N ASN A 66 -9.40 6.03 -4.65
CA ASN A 66 -10.43 5.03 -4.40
C ASN A 66 -11.62 5.15 -5.36
N ILE A 67 -12.04 6.37 -5.71
CA ILE A 67 -13.06 6.61 -6.76
C ILE A 67 -12.62 5.98 -8.09
N VAL A 68 -11.38 6.25 -8.53
CA VAL A 68 -10.88 5.80 -9.84
C VAL A 68 -10.66 4.28 -9.84
N VAL A 69 -9.95 3.75 -8.84
CA VAL A 69 -9.64 2.32 -8.75
C VAL A 69 -10.92 1.50 -8.57
N GLY A 70 -11.77 1.88 -7.62
CA GLY A 70 -13.06 1.24 -7.37
C GLY A 70 -13.98 1.33 -8.58
N GLY A 71 -14.25 2.56 -9.05
CA GLY A 71 -15.16 2.80 -10.17
C GLY A 71 -14.75 2.06 -11.43
N THR A 72 -13.45 2.06 -11.76
CA THR A 72 -12.96 1.33 -12.94
C THR A 72 -13.08 -0.18 -12.80
N SER A 73 -12.76 -0.72 -11.62
CA SER A 73 -12.82 -2.17 -11.36
C SER A 73 -14.25 -2.71 -11.51
N PHE A 74 -15.25 -1.99 -10.99
CA PHE A 74 -16.66 -2.39 -11.09
C PHE A 74 -17.29 -2.08 -12.45
N SER A 75 -16.77 -1.10 -13.19
CA SER A 75 -17.24 -0.77 -14.55
C SER A 75 -16.82 -1.78 -15.62
N PHE A 76 -15.95 -2.73 -15.27
CA PHE A 76 -15.57 -3.80 -16.19
C PHE A 76 -16.78 -4.63 -16.65
N GLY A 77 -17.84 -4.73 -15.84
CA GLY A 77 -19.07 -5.44 -16.22
C GLY A 77 -19.71 -4.91 -17.50
N VAL A 78 -19.67 -3.58 -17.72
CA VAL A 78 -20.15 -2.93 -18.95
C VAL A 78 -19.20 -3.27 -20.11
N MET A 79 -17.89 -3.10 -19.88
CA MET A 79 -16.87 -3.37 -20.89
C MET A 79 -16.87 -4.82 -21.37
N TYR A 80 -17.15 -5.77 -20.46
CA TYR A 80 -17.19 -7.20 -20.73
C TYR A 80 -18.17 -7.55 -21.87
N VAL A 81 -19.35 -6.94 -21.90
CA VAL A 81 -20.35 -7.21 -22.94
C VAL A 81 -19.84 -6.78 -24.33
N HIS A 82 -19.13 -5.67 -24.40
CA HIS A 82 -18.54 -5.18 -25.65
C HIS A 82 -17.33 -6.01 -26.09
N LEU A 83 -16.47 -6.39 -25.15
CA LEU A 83 -15.34 -7.29 -25.42
C LEU A 83 -15.81 -8.66 -25.93
N LEU A 84 -16.91 -9.18 -25.37
CA LEU A 84 -17.49 -10.45 -25.81
C LEU A 84 -18.00 -10.37 -27.26
N LYS A 85 -18.63 -9.25 -27.65
CA LYS A 85 -19.10 -9.01 -29.02
C LYS A 85 -17.96 -8.86 -30.01
N GLU A 86 -16.90 -8.16 -29.62
CA GLU A 86 -15.74 -7.86 -30.48
C GLU A 86 -14.89 -9.12 -30.75
N PHE A 87 -14.47 -9.81 -29.68
CA PHE A 87 -13.54 -10.93 -29.82
C PHE A 87 -14.24 -12.25 -30.20
N GLN A 88 -15.56 -12.31 -30.06
CA GLN A 88 -16.40 -13.51 -30.32
C GLN A 88 -15.85 -14.80 -29.70
N GLN A 89 -15.15 -14.69 -28.58
CA GLN A 89 -14.61 -15.83 -27.82
C GLN A 89 -15.64 -16.35 -26.81
N SER A 90 -15.31 -17.45 -26.14
CA SER A 90 -16.15 -17.98 -25.07
C SER A 90 -16.36 -16.94 -23.95
N LYS A 91 -17.53 -16.99 -23.32
CA LYS A 91 -17.86 -16.16 -22.14
C LYS A 91 -16.82 -16.33 -21.03
N SER A 92 -16.34 -17.56 -20.83
CA SER A 92 -15.31 -17.88 -19.85
C SER A 92 -13.97 -17.21 -20.20
N ALA A 93 -13.53 -17.26 -21.46
CA ALA A 93 -12.29 -16.59 -21.89
C ALA A 93 -12.36 -15.08 -21.62
N THR A 94 -13.44 -14.42 -22.01
CA THR A 94 -13.57 -12.97 -21.79
C THR A 94 -13.62 -12.60 -20.30
N ALA A 95 -14.19 -13.46 -19.44
CA ALA A 95 -14.29 -13.23 -18.00
C ALA A 95 -12.92 -13.28 -17.30
N TRP A 96 -11.96 -14.06 -17.82
CA TRP A 96 -10.61 -14.15 -17.27
C TRP A 96 -9.90 -12.80 -17.21
N VAL A 97 -10.24 -11.84 -18.09
CA VAL A 97 -9.64 -10.50 -18.10
C VAL A 97 -9.81 -9.81 -16.73
N ALA A 98 -11.04 -9.73 -16.22
CA ALA A 98 -11.28 -9.16 -14.89
C ALA A 98 -10.79 -10.07 -13.77
N SER A 99 -10.94 -11.38 -13.90
CA SER A 99 -10.46 -12.32 -12.87
C SER A 99 -8.95 -12.18 -12.63
N ILE A 100 -8.16 -12.02 -13.70
CA ILE A 100 -6.72 -11.77 -13.61
C ILE A 100 -6.45 -10.42 -12.96
N LEU A 101 -7.19 -9.36 -13.34
CA LEU A 101 -7.05 -8.03 -12.72
C LEU A 101 -7.21 -8.12 -11.19
N TYR A 102 -8.28 -8.75 -10.70
CA TYR A 102 -8.52 -8.88 -9.27
C TYR A 102 -7.51 -9.80 -8.59
N CYS A 103 -7.17 -10.93 -9.22
CA CYS A 103 -6.18 -11.87 -8.70
C CYS A 103 -4.81 -11.19 -8.50
N VAL A 104 -4.33 -10.49 -9.53
CA VAL A 104 -3.07 -9.74 -9.48
C VAL A 104 -3.14 -8.62 -8.45
N SER A 105 -4.26 -7.90 -8.39
CA SER A 105 -4.46 -6.81 -7.42
C SER A 105 -4.31 -7.31 -5.98
N LEU A 106 -4.91 -8.46 -5.67
CA LEU A 106 -4.87 -9.07 -4.33
C LEU A 106 -3.51 -9.70 -4.01
N LEU A 107 -2.90 -10.42 -4.95
CA LEU A 107 -1.60 -11.09 -4.75
C LEU A 107 -0.46 -10.08 -4.59
N LEU A 108 -0.53 -8.94 -5.27
CA LEU A 108 0.48 -7.89 -5.18
C LEU A 108 0.30 -6.96 -3.98
N GLY A 109 -0.74 -7.11 -3.16
CA GLY A 109 -0.94 -6.30 -1.96
C GLY A 109 0.27 -6.25 -1.01
N PRO A 110 0.87 -7.39 -0.60
CA PRO A 110 2.08 -7.40 0.23
C PRO A 110 3.30 -6.78 -0.48
N VAL A 111 3.45 -7.01 -1.78
CA VAL A 111 4.54 -6.45 -2.59
C VAL A 111 4.38 -4.92 -2.69
N ALA A 112 3.18 -4.43 -2.91
CA ALA A 112 2.85 -3.01 -2.89
C ALA A 112 3.15 -2.38 -1.52
N SER A 113 2.80 -3.06 -0.43
CA SER A 113 3.11 -2.59 0.94
C SER A 113 4.61 -2.47 1.18
N THR A 114 5.40 -3.46 0.73
CA THR A 114 6.86 -3.37 0.83
C THR A 114 7.46 -2.28 -0.05
N LEU A 115 6.92 -2.10 -1.25
CA LEU A 115 7.36 -1.07 -2.21
C LEU A 115 7.13 0.33 -1.66
N THR A 116 5.94 0.59 -1.11
CA THR A 116 5.61 1.89 -0.49
C THR A 116 6.54 2.23 0.65
N VAL A 117 6.81 1.28 1.54
CA VAL A 117 7.74 1.48 2.67
C VAL A 117 9.16 1.76 2.18
N ARG A 118 9.64 1.11 1.12
CA ARG A 118 11.04 1.25 0.66
C ARG A 118 11.32 2.48 -0.19
N PHE A 119 10.36 2.89 -1.03
CA PHE A 119 10.59 3.94 -2.03
C PHE A 119 9.89 5.26 -1.73
N GLY A 120 9.07 5.34 -0.68
CA GLY A 120 8.27 6.53 -0.40
C GLY A 120 6.85 6.42 -0.96
N LEU A 121 5.86 6.95 -0.24
CA LEU A 121 4.47 7.04 -0.73
C LEU A 121 4.39 7.82 -2.04
N ARG A 122 5.01 9.01 -2.12
CA ARG A 122 4.94 9.90 -3.28
C ARG A 122 5.41 9.25 -4.58
N LYS A 123 6.63 8.72 -4.58
CA LYS A 123 7.26 8.15 -5.79
C LYS A 123 6.51 6.91 -6.25
N VAL A 124 6.08 6.08 -5.30
CA VAL A 124 5.37 4.83 -5.58
C VAL A 124 3.98 5.09 -6.14
N THR A 125 3.21 6.04 -5.60
CA THR A 125 1.89 6.38 -6.15
C THR A 125 2.01 7.00 -7.55
N ILE A 126 3.00 7.86 -7.79
CA ILE A 126 3.25 8.44 -9.13
C ILE A 126 3.60 7.33 -10.13
N ALA A 127 4.53 6.42 -9.77
CA ALA A 127 4.89 5.30 -10.63
C ALA A 127 3.69 4.39 -10.91
N ALA A 128 2.88 4.08 -9.90
CA ALA A 128 1.68 3.26 -10.05
C ALA A 128 0.63 3.90 -10.97
N GLY A 129 0.38 5.21 -10.84
CA GLY A 129 -0.52 5.95 -11.73
C GLY A 129 -0.05 5.92 -13.19
N LEU A 130 1.25 6.09 -13.43
CA LEU A 130 1.83 5.99 -14.77
C LEU A 130 1.75 4.58 -15.35
N VAL A 131 2.06 3.55 -14.56
CA VAL A 131 1.94 2.14 -14.97
C VAL A 131 0.49 1.78 -15.30
N THR A 132 -0.44 2.23 -14.46
CA THR A 132 -1.89 2.05 -14.68
C THR A 132 -2.31 2.70 -15.99
N THR A 133 -1.92 3.97 -16.21
CA THR A 133 -2.25 4.72 -17.43
C THR A 133 -1.66 4.04 -18.67
N ALA A 134 -0.40 3.61 -18.61
CA ALA A 134 0.24 2.87 -19.69
C ALA A 134 -0.46 1.54 -19.98
N GLY A 135 -0.91 0.83 -18.94
CA GLY A 135 -1.70 -0.39 -19.06
C GLY A 135 -3.03 -0.15 -19.78
N PHE A 136 -3.74 0.94 -19.46
CA PHE A 136 -4.97 1.34 -20.15
C PHE A 136 -4.73 1.68 -21.63
N LEU A 137 -3.71 2.47 -21.93
CA LEU A 137 -3.36 2.83 -23.31
C LEU A 137 -2.92 1.60 -24.12
N ALA A 138 -2.15 0.70 -23.52
CA ALA A 138 -1.77 -0.57 -24.16
C ALA A 138 -2.99 -1.49 -24.39
N SER A 139 -3.94 -1.49 -23.44
CA SER A 139 -5.20 -2.24 -23.57
C SER A 139 -6.06 -1.72 -24.72
N ALA A 140 -6.07 -0.40 -24.95
CA ALA A 140 -6.77 0.21 -26.08
C ALA A 140 -6.18 -0.19 -27.44
N LEU A 141 -4.91 -0.60 -27.48
CA LEU A 141 -4.23 -1.07 -28.69
C LEU A 141 -4.28 -2.59 -28.85
N ALA A 142 -4.86 -3.33 -27.91
CA ALA A 142 -4.84 -4.79 -27.91
C ALA A 142 -5.53 -5.39 -29.15
N PRO A 143 -4.86 -6.26 -29.92
CA PRO A 143 -5.45 -6.98 -31.06
C PRO A 143 -6.10 -8.32 -30.66
N SER A 144 -5.85 -8.82 -29.44
CA SER A 144 -6.36 -10.11 -28.96
C SER A 144 -6.59 -10.11 -27.44
N LEU A 145 -7.40 -11.07 -26.96
CA LEU A 145 -7.63 -11.27 -25.53
C LEU A 145 -6.36 -11.60 -24.75
N TRP A 146 -5.38 -12.28 -25.35
CA TRP A 146 -4.10 -12.59 -24.70
C TRP A 146 -3.33 -11.32 -24.33
N VAL A 147 -3.31 -10.35 -25.25
CA VAL A 147 -2.70 -9.03 -24.97
C VAL A 147 -3.50 -8.31 -23.89
N LEU A 148 -4.83 -8.45 -23.87
CA LEU A 148 -5.68 -7.85 -22.84
C LEU A 148 -5.50 -8.48 -21.46
N TYR A 149 -5.29 -9.80 -21.36
CA TYR A 149 -4.95 -10.48 -20.10
C TYR A 149 -3.67 -9.91 -19.49
N PHE A 150 -2.66 -9.65 -20.33
CA PHE A 150 -1.40 -9.08 -19.85
C PHE A 150 -1.53 -7.59 -19.53
N THR A 151 -2.04 -6.79 -20.46
CA THR A 151 -2.11 -5.32 -20.31
C THR A 151 -3.15 -4.90 -19.26
N PHE A 152 -4.41 -5.27 -19.43
CA PHE A 152 -5.46 -4.91 -18.48
C PHE A 152 -5.43 -5.80 -17.23
N GLY A 153 -5.23 -7.11 -17.38
CA GLY A 153 -5.19 -8.01 -16.22
C GLY A 153 -3.96 -7.77 -15.34
N VAL A 154 -2.75 -7.92 -15.91
CA VAL A 154 -1.52 -7.87 -15.12
C VAL A 154 -1.03 -6.44 -14.88
N VAL A 155 -0.88 -5.62 -15.93
CA VAL A 155 -0.27 -4.27 -15.79
C VAL A 155 -1.20 -3.32 -15.03
N VAL A 156 -2.48 -3.21 -15.43
CA VAL A 156 -3.44 -2.36 -14.71
C VAL A 156 -3.72 -2.92 -13.31
N GLY A 157 -3.86 -4.25 -13.15
CA GLY A 157 -4.04 -4.88 -11.83
C GLY A 157 -2.86 -4.61 -10.87
N ALA A 158 -1.62 -4.67 -11.36
CA ALA A 158 -0.45 -4.32 -10.55
C ALA A 158 -0.43 -2.84 -10.15
N GLY A 159 -0.82 -1.95 -11.08
CA GLY A 159 -0.98 -0.53 -10.79
C GLY A 159 -2.05 -0.27 -9.72
N PHE A 160 -3.21 -0.92 -9.84
CA PHE A 160 -4.32 -0.82 -8.88
C PHE A 160 -3.93 -1.32 -7.49
N ALA A 161 -3.24 -2.46 -7.37
CA ALA A 161 -2.71 -2.95 -6.09
C ALA A 161 -1.88 -1.88 -5.37
N VAL A 162 -0.97 -1.25 -6.09
CA VAL A 162 -0.06 -0.26 -5.52
C VAL A 162 -0.82 1.02 -5.16
N CYS A 163 -1.71 1.50 -6.03
CA CYS A 163 -2.55 2.67 -5.77
C CYS A 163 -3.40 2.49 -4.50
N ASP A 164 -4.11 1.38 -4.39
CA ASP A 164 -4.99 1.06 -3.25
C ASP A 164 -4.23 0.99 -1.92
N VAL A 165 -3.08 0.30 -1.92
CA VAL A 165 -2.20 0.22 -0.74
C VAL A 165 -1.63 1.58 -0.39
N THR A 166 -1.18 2.39 -1.36
CA THR A 166 -0.66 3.73 -1.07
C THR A 166 -1.72 4.64 -0.47
N ALA A 167 -2.97 4.58 -0.94
CA ALA A 167 -4.08 5.36 -0.42
C ALA A 167 -4.39 4.97 1.04
N SER A 168 -4.52 3.67 1.30
CA SER A 168 -4.77 3.16 2.65
C SER A 168 -3.66 3.49 3.65
N VAL A 169 -2.39 3.34 3.24
CA VAL A 169 -1.22 3.64 4.08
C VAL A 169 -1.10 5.15 4.33
N ALA A 170 -1.34 5.99 3.32
CA ALA A 170 -1.29 7.45 3.48
C ALA A 170 -2.31 7.94 4.51
N VAL A 171 -3.58 7.51 4.40
CA VAL A 171 -4.64 7.90 5.34
C VAL A 171 -4.33 7.40 6.76
N ALA A 172 -3.89 6.15 6.89
CA ALA A 172 -3.50 5.55 8.16
C ALA A 172 -2.34 6.28 8.85
N TYR A 173 -1.41 6.83 8.07
CA TYR A 173 -0.23 7.52 8.58
C TYR A 173 -0.53 8.96 9.01
N TYR A 174 -1.42 9.67 8.29
CA TYR A 174 -1.76 11.06 8.61
C TYR A 174 -2.80 11.21 9.74
N PHE A 175 -3.70 10.25 9.94
CA PHE A 175 -4.77 10.34 10.95
C PHE A 175 -4.61 9.29 12.06
N ARG A 176 -4.18 9.71 13.26
CA ARG A 176 -4.08 8.81 14.45
C ARG A 176 -5.39 8.72 15.24
N LYS A 177 -5.91 9.88 15.71
CA LYS A 177 -7.09 9.94 16.61
C LYS A 177 -8.41 9.62 15.90
N ARG A 178 -8.49 9.90 14.59
CA ARG A 178 -9.69 9.70 13.74
C ARG A 178 -9.40 8.77 12.57
N ARG A 179 -8.54 7.77 12.76
CA ARG A 179 -8.11 6.84 11.70
C ARG A 179 -9.28 6.14 11.03
N ALA A 180 -10.17 5.53 11.82
CA ALA A 180 -11.32 4.78 11.29
C ALA A 180 -12.26 5.68 10.47
N LEU A 181 -12.51 6.91 10.92
CA LEU A 181 -13.32 7.88 10.18
C LEU A 181 -12.64 8.30 8.87
N ALA A 182 -11.33 8.56 8.90
CA ALA A 182 -10.59 8.96 7.72
C ALA A 182 -10.50 7.82 6.69
N THR A 183 -10.22 6.59 7.12
CA THR A 183 -10.24 5.41 6.24
C THR A 183 -11.65 5.19 5.69
N GLY A 184 -12.69 5.26 6.52
CA GLY A 184 -14.08 5.16 6.06
C GLY A 184 -14.43 6.20 5.01
N LEU A 185 -14.06 7.47 5.23
CA LEU A 185 -14.26 8.55 4.26
C LEU A 185 -13.51 8.29 2.95
N SER A 186 -12.29 7.77 3.00
CA SER A 186 -11.53 7.38 1.80
C SER A 186 -12.25 6.27 1.03
N GLU A 187 -12.73 5.24 1.74
CA GLU A 187 -13.42 4.10 1.13
C GLU A 187 -14.82 4.43 0.61
N CYS A 188 -15.49 5.45 1.16
CA CYS A 188 -16.73 5.98 0.57
C CYS A 188 -16.52 6.40 -0.90
N GLY A 189 -15.29 6.81 -1.27
CA GLY A 189 -14.92 7.11 -2.64
C GLY A 189 -15.15 5.93 -3.59
N THR A 190 -14.78 4.71 -3.17
CA THR A 190 -15.03 3.48 -3.94
C THR A 190 -16.52 3.32 -4.25
N GLY A 191 -17.40 3.55 -3.25
CA GLY A 191 -18.85 3.48 -3.45
C GLY A 191 -19.38 4.49 -4.47
N ILE A 192 -18.91 5.73 -4.40
CA ILE A 192 -19.27 6.78 -5.37
C ILE A 192 -18.75 6.43 -6.76
N GLY A 193 -17.51 5.94 -6.85
CA GLY A 193 -16.90 5.46 -8.09
C GLY A 193 -17.72 4.35 -8.73
N THR A 194 -18.11 3.33 -7.96
CA THR A 194 -18.92 2.20 -8.44
C THR A 194 -20.31 2.62 -8.91
N PHE A 195 -20.87 3.71 -8.40
CA PHE A 195 -22.15 4.24 -8.88
C PHE A 195 -21.99 5.11 -10.14
N ALA A 196 -20.97 5.97 -10.19
CA ALA A 196 -20.80 6.97 -11.25
C ALA A 196 -20.07 6.44 -12.50
N PHE A 197 -19.10 5.53 -12.33
CA PHE A 197 -18.27 5.06 -13.44
C PHE A 197 -18.98 4.11 -14.41
N PRO A 198 -19.90 3.21 -14.00
CA PRO A 198 -20.58 2.34 -14.96
C PRO A 198 -21.39 3.11 -16.03
N PRO A 199 -22.26 4.09 -15.68
CA PRO A 199 -22.98 4.87 -16.71
C PRO A 199 -22.04 5.77 -17.51
N LEU A 200 -20.95 6.27 -16.89
CA LEU A 200 -19.90 6.98 -17.62
C LEU A 200 -19.24 6.06 -18.66
N CYS A 201 -18.87 4.85 -18.25
CA CYS A 201 -18.24 3.85 -19.11
C CYS A 201 -19.16 3.46 -20.26
N GLU A 202 -20.44 3.25 -20.01
CA GLU A 202 -21.45 2.98 -21.02
C GLU A 202 -21.52 4.12 -22.06
N ALA A 203 -21.65 5.37 -21.60
CA ALA A 203 -21.68 6.53 -22.49
C ALA A 203 -20.39 6.67 -23.32
N LEU A 204 -19.22 6.37 -22.72
CA LEU A 204 -17.94 6.40 -23.42
C LEU A 204 -17.83 5.29 -24.48
N VAL A 205 -18.32 4.09 -24.18
CA VAL A 205 -18.29 2.99 -25.14
C VAL A 205 -19.27 3.21 -26.27
N ASP A 206 -20.46 3.75 -26.01
CA ASP A 206 -21.44 4.05 -27.05
C ASP A 206 -20.96 5.10 -28.05
N THR A 207 -20.16 6.07 -27.59
CA THR A 207 -19.66 7.18 -28.44
C THR A 207 -18.32 6.90 -29.10
N TYR A 208 -17.36 6.28 -28.38
CA TYR A 208 -15.98 6.08 -28.85
C TYR A 208 -15.58 4.61 -29.00
N GLY A 209 -16.49 3.68 -28.73
CA GLY A 209 -16.20 2.25 -28.68
C GLY A 209 -15.35 1.86 -27.46
N TRP A 210 -15.11 0.56 -27.33
CA TRP A 210 -14.36 0.00 -26.20
C TRP A 210 -12.89 0.47 -26.16
N ARG A 211 -12.28 0.70 -27.33
CA ARG A 211 -10.89 1.18 -27.45
C ARG A 211 -10.77 2.61 -26.96
N GLY A 212 -11.67 3.49 -27.40
CA GLY A 212 -11.71 4.89 -26.97
C GLY A 212 -12.02 5.01 -25.47
N ALA A 213 -12.94 4.17 -24.97
CA ALA A 213 -13.21 4.10 -23.55
C ALA A 213 -11.97 3.73 -22.72
N PHE A 214 -11.15 2.75 -23.12
CA PHE A 214 -9.89 2.45 -22.42
C PHE A 214 -8.90 3.62 -22.45
N VAL A 215 -8.78 4.37 -23.55
CA VAL A 215 -7.91 5.56 -23.62
C VAL A 215 -8.38 6.64 -22.64
N LEU A 216 -9.68 6.93 -22.63
CA LEU A 216 -10.28 7.95 -21.76
C LEU A 216 -10.18 7.54 -20.28
N MET A 217 -10.41 6.27 -19.97
CA MET A 217 -10.19 5.70 -18.65
C MET A 217 -8.72 5.78 -18.22
N GLY A 218 -7.78 5.60 -19.14
CA GLY A 218 -6.36 5.89 -18.91
C GLY A 218 -6.10 7.38 -18.59
N GLY A 219 -6.77 8.30 -19.29
CA GLY A 219 -6.71 9.74 -18.98
C GLY A 219 -7.25 10.08 -17.60
N ILE A 220 -8.34 9.43 -17.17
CA ILE A 220 -8.86 9.54 -15.80
C ILE A 220 -7.84 8.97 -14.80
N ALA A 221 -7.24 7.82 -15.10
CA ALA A 221 -6.19 7.22 -14.27
C ALA A 221 -4.95 8.11 -14.15
N LEU A 222 -4.64 8.97 -15.12
CA LEU A 222 -3.54 9.93 -15.00
C LEU A 222 -3.73 10.90 -13.83
N HIS A 223 -4.97 11.22 -13.45
CA HIS A 223 -5.27 12.09 -12.30
C HIS A 223 -4.80 11.47 -10.98
N VAL A 224 -4.74 10.13 -10.87
CA VAL A 224 -4.14 9.41 -9.72
C VAL A 224 -2.67 9.80 -9.54
N THR A 225 -1.94 10.01 -10.63
CA THR A 225 -0.54 10.46 -10.62
C THR A 225 -0.42 11.85 -9.96
N VAL A 226 -1.36 12.74 -10.26
CA VAL A 226 -1.43 14.09 -9.66
C VAL A 226 -1.77 14.00 -8.17
N CYS A 227 -2.70 13.11 -7.78
CA CYS A 227 -3.00 12.84 -6.38
C CYS A 227 -1.77 12.32 -5.62
N GLY A 228 -0.93 11.49 -6.26
CA GLY A 228 0.34 11.03 -5.70
C GLY A 228 1.32 12.16 -5.37
N ALA A 229 1.29 13.28 -6.10
CA ALA A 229 2.12 14.45 -5.80
C ALA A 229 1.69 15.17 -4.49
N LEU A 230 0.43 14.98 -4.08
CA LEU A 230 -0.14 15.55 -2.85
C LEU A 230 0.35 14.83 -1.58
N PHE A 231 0.82 13.58 -1.73
CA PHE A 231 1.46 12.82 -0.66
C PHE A 231 2.84 13.40 -0.38
N ARG A 232 2.91 14.38 0.52
CA ARG A 232 4.16 15.02 0.89
C ARG A 232 5.04 14.01 1.63
N PRO A 233 6.33 13.83 1.25
CA PRO A 233 7.24 13.02 2.03
C PRO A 233 7.30 13.60 3.44
N LEU A 234 6.95 12.78 4.42
CA LEU A 234 7.13 13.10 5.82
C LEU A 234 8.50 12.54 6.20
N ASP A 235 9.39 13.39 6.71
CA ASP A 235 10.82 13.07 6.93
C ASP A 235 11.03 11.76 7.73
N ALA A 236 10.07 11.38 8.58
CA ALA A 236 10.11 10.13 9.33
C ALA A 236 9.86 8.87 8.47
N PHE A 237 9.02 8.97 7.43
CA PHE A 237 8.79 7.87 6.49
C PHE A 237 10.04 7.62 5.62
N ASP A 238 10.66 8.70 5.13
CA ASP A 238 11.87 8.59 4.29
C ASP A 238 13.07 8.04 5.08
N ARG A 239 13.19 8.36 6.38
CA ARG A 239 14.21 7.77 7.27
C ARG A 239 14.01 6.27 7.48
N LEU A 240 12.77 5.80 7.55
CA LEU A 240 12.44 4.37 7.66
C LEU A 240 12.62 3.63 6.33
N ALA A 241 12.30 4.30 5.21
CA ALA A 241 12.43 3.76 3.87
C ALA A 241 13.89 3.48 3.47
N GLY A 242 14.81 4.33 3.92
CA GLY A 242 16.23 4.24 3.57
C GLY A 242 17.07 3.26 4.39
N SER A 243 16.57 2.71 5.51
CA SER A 243 17.37 1.87 6.41
C SER A 243 17.19 0.36 6.15
N PRO A 244 18.17 -0.34 5.53
CA PRO A 244 18.09 -1.79 5.32
C PRO A 244 18.05 -2.58 6.64
N VAL A 245 18.57 -2.01 7.73
CA VAL A 245 18.58 -2.64 9.07
C VAL A 245 17.16 -2.73 9.65
N VAL A 246 16.35 -1.68 9.50
CA VAL A 246 14.95 -1.68 9.94
C VAL A 246 14.13 -2.70 9.14
N TRP A 247 14.49 -2.92 7.88
CA TRP A 247 13.85 -3.89 7.00
C TRP A 247 14.14 -5.33 7.44
N ILE A 248 15.40 -5.66 7.74
CA ILE A 248 15.82 -6.96 8.28
C ILE A 248 15.14 -7.21 9.63
N LEU A 249 15.11 -6.22 10.52
CA LEU A 249 14.44 -6.35 11.82
C LEU A 249 12.93 -6.59 11.68
N ARG A 250 12.25 -5.99 10.69
CA ARG A 250 10.82 -6.27 10.41
C ARG A 250 10.59 -7.66 9.86
N LEU A 251 11.41 -8.13 8.92
CA LEU A 251 11.31 -9.50 8.43
C LEU A 251 11.53 -10.52 9.56
N LEU A 252 12.54 -10.28 10.41
CA LEU A 252 12.84 -11.14 11.55
C LEU A 252 11.74 -11.09 12.62
N ALA A 253 11.16 -9.91 12.89
CA ALA A 253 10.04 -9.76 13.82
C ALA A 253 8.75 -10.42 13.31
N GLN A 254 8.47 -10.32 12.00
CA GLN A 254 7.31 -10.94 11.36
C GLN A 254 7.46 -12.47 11.34
N SER A 255 8.67 -12.98 11.06
CA SER A 255 9.02 -14.40 11.22
C SER A 255 8.78 -14.88 12.66
N ARG A 256 9.22 -14.12 13.67
CA ARG A 256 9.08 -14.50 15.10
C ARG A 256 7.62 -14.56 15.56
N SER A 257 6.76 -13.69 15.03
CA SER A 257 5.33 -13.64 15.38
C SER A 257 4.53 -14.85 14.86
N VAL A 258 4.98 -15.47 13.77
CA VAL A 258 4.40 -16.69 13.21
C VAL A 258 4.88 -17.93 13.99
N THR A 259 6.12 -17.92 14.47
CA THR A 259 6.70 -19.02 15.25
C THR A 259 6.16 -19.09 16.68
N LEU A 260 5.82 -17.96 17.32
CA LEU A 260 5.30 -17.90 18.69
C LEU A 260 3.78 -18.18 18.82
N ARG A 261 3.07 -18.40 17.72
CA ARG A 261 1.65 -18.85 17.70
C ARG A 261 1.50 -20.35 17.44
N ARG A 262 2.60 -21.10 17.42
CA ARG A 262 2.62 -22.57 17.49
C ARG A 262 3.13 -22.98 18.86
#